data_AF-A0A455T4L5-F1
#
_entry.id   AF-A0A455T4L5-F1
#
_cell.length_a   1.000
_cell.length_b   1.000
_cell.length_c   1.000
_cell.angle_alpha   90.00
_cell.angle_beta   90.00
_cell.angle_gamma   90.00
#
_symmetry.space_group_name_H-M   'P 1'
#
loop_
_entity.id
_entity.type
_entity.pdbx_description
1 polymer ?
#
loop_
_entity_poly.entity_id
_entity_poly.type
_entity_poly.pdbx_seq_one_letter_code
_entity_poly.pdbx_strand_id
1 'polypeptide(L)'
;MLSGQQIRAIALLSDEVLYPEAIDFMRQLLEEEDCKPLSSSQINDLHSISLAHNYQALRDFITHQAERNWPASKRNIEIFYQNLKKYMDNMQKKRLKTEFHLLDDQGGIQAMRAQTEELMAQLMAEFIQHLVAENSRQEARRKQQEEQANKNLARGERSWQ
;
A
#
# COMPACT_ATOMS: atom_id res chain seq x y z
N MET A 1 14.85 12.72 -14.46
CA MET A 1 14.08 11.95 -15.46
C MET A 1 14.69 10.56 -15.53
N LEU A 2 13.91 9.53 -15.25
CA LEU A 2 14.40 8.14 -15.25
C LEU A 2 14.78 7.66 -16.65
N SER A 3 15.81 6.81 -16.71
CA SER A 3 16.23 6.15 -17.94
C SER A 3 15.23 5.06 -18.35
N GLY A 4 15.21 4.73 -19.65
CA GLY A 4 14.37 3.65 -20.14
C GLY A 4 14.70 2.28 -19.52
N GLN A 5 15.94 2.09 -19.04
CA GLN A 5 16.33 0.88 -18.31
C GLN A 5 15.71 0.87 -16.90
N GLN A 6 15.73 1.99 -16.20
CA GLN A 6 15.08 2.13 -14.88
C GLN A 6 13.58 1.88 -14.98
N ILE A 7 12.90 2.44 -15.97
CA ILE A 7 11.46 2.23 -16.18
C ILE A 7 11.14 0.75 -16.40
N ARG A 8 11.91 0.05 -17.24
CA ARG A 8 11.73 -1.40 -17.46
C ARG A 8 12.00 -2.22 -16.20
N ALA A 9 13.02 -1.86 -15.44
CA ALA A 9 13.33 -2.53 -14.19
C ALA A 9 12.23 -2.32 -13.14
N ILE A 10 11.64 -1.12 -13.06
CA ILE A 10 10.49 -0.84 -12.20
C ILE A 10 9.29 -1.71 -12.59
N ALA A 11 9.00 -1.86 -13.89
CA ALA A 11 7.92 -2.75 -14.34
C ALA A 11 8.15 -4.20 -13.91
N LEU A 12 9.38 -4.73 -14.07
CA LEU A 12 9.72 -6.08 -13.61
C LEU A 12 9.59 -6.22 -12.08
N LEU A 13 10.10 -5.23 -11.33
CA LEU A 13 9.95 -5.21 -9.87
C LEU A 13 8.48 -5.12 -9.45
N SER A 14 7.65 -4.40 -10.19
CA SER A 14 6.23 -4.27 -9.92
C SER A 14 5.56 -5.65 -9.90
N ASP A 15 5.79 -6.45 -10.93
CA ASP A 15 5.17 -7.78 -11.07
C ASP A 15 5.81 -8.85 -10.16
N GLU A 16 7.14 -8.90 -10.10
CA GLU A 16 7.87 -10.00 -9.46
C GLU A 16 8.07 -9.80 -7.95
N VAL A 17 8.02 -8.56 -7.48
CA VAL A 17 8.39 -8.20 -6.11
C VAL A 17 7.29 -7.42 -5.40
N LEU A 18 6.89 -6.28 -5.96
CA LEU A 18 5.97 -5.36 -5.27
C LEU A 18 4.55 -5.93 -5.17
N TYR A 19 4.09 -6.66 -6.19
CA TYR A 19 2.77 -7.30 -6.15
C TYR A 19 2.67 -8.39 -5.07
N PRO A 20 3.56 -9.40 -5.03
CA PRO A 20 3.59 -10.37 -3.92
C PRO A 20 3.68 -9.71 -2.54
N GLU A 21 4.50 -8.67 -2.40
CA GLU A 21 4.64 -7.95 -1.14
C GLU A 21 3.38 -7.18 -0.74
N ALA A 22 2.63 -6.63 -1.70
CA ALA A 22 1.35 -5.99 -1.40
C ALA A 22 0.31 -7.01 -0.91
N ILE A 23 0.31 -8.23 -1.46
CA ILE A 23 -0.52 -9.33 -0.96
C ILE A 23 -0.11 -9.68 0.47
N ASP A 24 1.19 -9.88 0.73
CA ASP A 24 1.68 -10.22 2.05
C ASP A 24 1.42 -9.13 3.08
N PHE A 25 1.55 -7.86 2.69
CA PHE A 25 1.20 -6.71 3.51
C PHE A 25 -0.26 -6.76 3.95
N MET A 26 -1.18 -7.04 3.02
CA MET A 26 -2.60 -7.18 3.33
C MET A 26 -2.87 -8.43 4.17
N ARG A 27 -2.21 -9.55 3.88
CA ARG A 27 -2.33 -10.79 4.65
C ARG A 27 -1.93 -10.55 6.11
N GLN A 28 -0.78 -9.93 6.36
CA GLN A 28 -0.31 -9.58 7.71
C GLN A 28 -1.33 -8.72 8.46
N LEU A 29 -1.85 -7.67 7.81
CA LEU A 29 -2.86 -6.81 8.44
C LEU A 29 -4.13 -7.58 8.82
N LEU A 30 -4.63 -8.43 7.92
CA LEU A 30 -5.91 -9.10 8.12
C LEU A 30 -5.83 -10.31 9.04
N GLU A 31 -4.74 -11.07 8.98
CA GLU A 31 -4.59 -12.35 9.69
C GLU A 31 -3.79 -12.21 10.99
N GLU A 32 -2.76 -11.37 11.01
CA GLU A 32 -1.85 -11.26 12.16
C GLU A 32 -2.24 -10.10 13.09
N GLU A 33 -2.70 -8.98 12.54
CA GLU A 33 -3.08 -7.77 13.28
C GLU A 33 -4.60 -7.64 13.52
N ASP A 34 -5.39 -8.65 13.12
CA ASP A 34 -6.87 -8.66 13.21
C ASP A 34 -7.53 -7.38 12.67
N CYS A 35 -6.93 -6.77 11.65
CA CYS A 35 -7.45 -5.57 11.04
C CYS A 35 -8.52 -5.89 9.98
N LYS A 36 -9.31 -4.87 9.66
CA LYS A 36 -10.23 -4.90 8.52
C LYS A 36 -9.62 -4.15 7.34
N PRO A 37 -9.95 -4.53 6.09
CA PRO A 37 -9.61 -3.73 4.91
C PRO A 37 -10.04 -2.27 5.11
N LEU A 38 -9.24 -1.35 4.57
CA LEU A 38 -9.60 0.06 4.54
C LEU A 38 -10.89 0.27 3.75
N SER A 39 -11.65 1.29 4.13
CA SER A 39 -12.82 1.70 3.36
C SER A 39 -12.43 2.24 1.99
N SER A 40 -13.35 2.17 1.04
CA SER A 40 -13.11 2.67 -0.32
C SER A 40 -12.69 4.14 -0.36
N SER A 41 -13.19 4.98 0.54
CA SER A 41 -12.74 6.38 0.64
C SER A 41 -11.28 6.48 1.07
N GLN A 42 -10.86 5.77 2.10
CA GLN A 42 -9.49 5.86 2.60
C GLN A 42 -8.46 5.31 1.61
N ILE A 43 -8.77 4.20 0.94
CA ILE A 43 -7.85 3.60 -0.03
C ILE A 43 -7.76 4.45 -1.31
N ASN A 44 -8.86 5.12 -1.72
CA ASN A 44 -8.86 6.02 -2.86
C ASN A 44 -8.09 7.32 -2.60
N ASP A 45 -8.16 7.86 -1.37
CA ASP A 45 -7.34 9.02 -0.99
C ASP A 45 -5.85 8.70 -1.10
N LEU A 46 -5.42 7.53 -0.60
CA LEU A 46 -4.05 7.03 -0.73
C LEU A 46 -3.63 6.84 -2.19
N HIS A 47 -4.48 6.24 -3.01
CA HIS A 47 -4.20 6.05 -4.43
C HIS A 47 -4.07 7.38 -5.17
N SER A 48 -4.95 8.35 -4.87
CA SER A 48 -4.94 9.64 -5.53
C SER A 48 -3.64 10.40 -5.28
N ILE A 49 -3.12 10.36 -4.04
CA ILE A 49 -1.85 11.01 -3.72
C ILE A 49 -0.64 10.27 -4.29
N SER A 50 -0.68 8.93 -4.43
CA SER A 50 0.43 8.19 -5.05
C SER A 50 0.57 8.50 -6.54
N LEU A 51 -0.54 8.73 -7.24
CA LEU A 51 -0.56 9.10 -8.66
C LEU A 51 -0.05 10.51 -8.96
N ALA A 52 0.10 11.37 -7.95
CA ALA A 52 0.70 12.69 -8.11
C ALA A 52 2.21 12.63 -8.42
N HIS A 53 2.83 11.44 -8.33
CA HIS A 53 4.27 11.20 -8.57
C HIS A 53 5.19 12.15 -7.78
N ASN A 54 4.72 12.61 -6.62
CA ASN A 54 5.47 13.44 -5.69
C ASN A 54 5.71 12.63 -4.41
N TYR A 55 6.90 12.05 -4.31
CA TYR A 55 7.24 11.19 -3.18
C TYR A 55 7.21 11.93 -1.84
N GLN A 56 7.63 13.19 -1.79
CA GLN A 56 7.64 13.98 -0.56
C GLN A 56 6.20 14.23 -0.07
N ALA A 57 5.27 14.58 -0.96
CA ALA A 57 3.86 14.75 -0.61
C ALA A 57 3.23 13.43 -0.12
N LEU A 58 3.52 12.31 -0.80
CA LEU A 58 3.06 10.98 -0.40
C LEU A 58 3.60 10.60 1.00
N ARG A 59 4.89 10.84 1.24
CA ARG A 59 5.55 10.57 2.52
C ARG A 59 4.96 11.41 3.64
N ASP A 60 4.71 12.69 3.39
CA ASP A 60 4.10 13.59 4.38
C ASP A 60 2.69 13.16 4.72
N PHE A 61 1.89 12.77 3.72
CA PHE A 61 0.56 12.22 3.94
C PHE A 61 0.59 10.95 4.78
N ILE A 62 1.41 9.95 4.41
CA ILE A 62 1.48 8.68 5.15
C ILE A 62 2.00 8.90 6.57
N THR A 63 2.98 9.77 6.75
CA THR A 63 3.49 10.14 8.08
C THR A 63 2.40 10.79 8.93
N HIS A 64 1.67 11.75 8.36
CA HIS A 64 0.57 12.41 9.05
C HIS A 64 -0.52 11.42 9.46
N GLN A 65 -0.91 10.48 8.58
CA GLN A 65 -1.91 9.47 8.93
C GLN A 65 -1.40 8.49 9.99
N ALA A 66 -0.11 8.12 9.96
CA ALA A 66 0.49 7.21 10.94
C ALA A 66 0.64 7.82 12.35
N GLU A 67 0.85 9.13 12.43
CA GLU A 67 1.08 9.88 13.67
C GLU A 67 -0.20 10.54 14.22
N ARG A 68 -1.29 10.50 13.44
CA ARG A 68 -2.60 11.00 13.87
C ARG A 68 -3.10 10.22 15.09
N ASN A 69 -3.68 10.93 16.04
CA ASN A 69 -4.37 10.32 17.18
C ASN A 69 -5.73 9.75 16.75
N TRP A 70 -5.75 8.49 16.34
CA TRP A 70 -6.97 7.80 15.93
C TRP A 70 -7.80 7.35 17.14
N PRO A 71 -9.14 7.42 17.06
CA PRO A 71 -9.98 6.78 18.08
C PRO A 71 -9.83 5.26 18.00
N ALA A 72 -10.07 4.56 19.13
CA ALA A 72 -9.95 3.10 19.21
C ALA A 72 -10.75 2.35 18.13
N SER A 73 -11.90 2.89 17.71
CA SER A 73 -12.73 2.33 16.62
C SER A 73 -12.07 2.38 15.24
N LYS A 74 -10.98 3.12 15.06
CA LYS A 74 -10.22 3.28 13.81
C LYS A 74 -8.78 2.80 13.93
N ARG A 75 -8.49 1.95 14.93
CA ARG A 75 -7.15 1.40 15.17
C ARG A 75 -6.58 0.67 13.96
N ASN A 76 -7.42 0.03 13.14
CA ASN A 76 -7.01 -0.62 11.90
C ASN A 76 -6.41 0.36 10.88
N ILE A 77 -6.92 1.60 10.82
CA ILE A 77 -6.39 2.64 9.93
C ILE A 77 -5.00 3.08 10.41
N GLU A 78 -4.85 3.26 11.72
CA GLU A 78 -3.57 3.61 12.32
C GLU A 78 -2.50 2.53 12.05
N ILE A 79 -2.82 1.26 12.31
CA ILE A 79 -1.89 0.14 12.09
C ILE A 79 -1.50 0.05 10.61
N PHE A 80 -2.46 0.19 9.70
CA PHE A 80 -2.21 0.22 8.26
C PHE A 80 -1.15 1.27 7.90
N TYR A 81 -1.35 2.54 8.32
CA TYR A 81 -0.43 3.61 7.96
C TYR A 81 0.92 3.51 8.68
N GLN A 82 0.96 2.97 9.90
CA GLN A 82 2.22 2.69 10.59
C GLN A 82 3.04 1.63 9.86
N ASN A 83 2.40 0.56 9.38
CA ASN A 83 3.08 -0.49 8.62
C ASN A 83 3.49 0.01 7.23
N LEU A 84 2.65 0.79 6.55
CA LEU A 84 2.98 1.40 5.27
C LEU A 84 4.18 2.37 5.39
N LYS A 85 4.22 3.17 6.46
CA LYS A 85 5.36 4.06 6.76
C LYS A 85 6.65 3.27 6.95
N LYS A 86 6.62 2.17 7.72
CA LYS A 86 7.79 1.27 7.89
C LYS A 86 8.24 0.68 6.57
N TYR A 87 7.30 0.26 5.73
CA TYR A 87 7.59 -0.28 4.41
C TYR A 87 8.29 0.76 3.52
N MET A 88 7.77 1.99 3.45
CA MET A 88 8.40 3.10 2.71
C MET A 88 9.81 3.42 3.22
N ASP A 89 9.97 3.50 4.54
CA ASP A 89 11.26 3.75 5.16
C ASP A 89 12.29 2.67 4.79
N ASN A 90 11.89 1.39 4.81
CA ASN A 90 12.74 0.27 4.41
C ASN A 90 13.08 0.33 2.90
N MET A 91 12.08 0.61 2.07
CA MET A 91 12.24 0.75 0.62
C MET A 91 13.30 1.81 0.28
N GLN A 92 13.17 3.01 0.87
CA GLN A 92 14.07 4.14 0.59
C GLN A 92 15.48 3.94 1.19
N LYS A 93 15.56 3.46 2.44
CA LYS A 93 16.83 3.42 3.17
C LYS A 93 17.70 2.22 2.78
N LYS A 94 17.07 1.11 2.41
CA LYS A 94 17.74 -0.15 2.14
C LYS A 94 17.55 -0.57 0.69
N ARG A 95 16.33 -0.96 0.32
CA ARG A 95 16.06 -1.73 -0.91
C ARG A 95 16.47 -1.01 -2.19
N LEU A 96 16.12 0.27 -2.30
CA LEU A 96 16.46 1.09 -3.47
C LEU A 96 17.98 1.12 -3.73
N LYS A 97 18.78 1.17 -2.67
CA LYS A 97 20.24 1.28 -2.74
C LYS A 97 20.93 -0.07 -2.88
N THR A 98 20.44 -1.08 -2.15
CA THR A 98 21.19 -2.34 -1.97
C THR A 98 20.60 -3.53 -2.70
N GLU A 99 19.30 -3.50 -3.01
CA GLU A 99 18.60 -4.66 -3.59
C GLU A 99 18.23 -4.42 -5.05
N PHE A 100 17.73 -3.23 -5.38
CA PHE A 100 17.22 -2.94 -6.73
C PHE A 100 18.26 -2.37 -7.68
N HIS A 101 19.36 -1.81 -7.16
CA HIS A 101 20.46 -1.25 -7.95
C HIS A 101 20.00 -0.28 -9.05
N LEU A 102 19.00 0.56 -8.74
CA LEU A 102 18.38 1.49 -9.71
C LEU A 102 19.03 2.87 -9.73
N LEU A 103 19.89 3.19 -8.78
CA LEU A 103 20.53 4.50 -8.68
C LEU A 103 21.76 4.57 -9.59
N ASP A 104 21.89 5.69 -10.30
CA ASP A 104 23.08 6.02 -11.06
C ASP A 104 23.99 6.90 -10.19
N ASP A 105 25.24 6.50 -10.00
CA ASP A 105 26.21 7.25 -9.19
C ASP A 105 26.74 8.52 -9.90
N GLN A 106 26.18 8.88 -11.06
CA GLN A 106 26.65 9.99 -11.88
C GLN A 106 25.85 11.27 -11.59
N GLY A 107 26.54 12.34 -11.18
CA GLY A 107 25.93 13.67 -11.00
C GLY A 107 25.97 14.23 -9.57
N GLY A 108 26.65 13.55 -8.65
CA GLY A 108 26.85 14.03 -7.28
C GLY A 108 25.58 13.98 -6.41
N ILE A 109 25.67 14.52 -5.19
CA ILE A 109 24.67 14.32 -4.13
C ILE A 109 23.29 14.87 -4.53
N GLN A 110 23.22 16.01 -5.22
CA GLN A 110 21.94 16.62 -5.59
C GLN A 110 21.21 15.83 -6.68
N ALA A 111 21.92 15.34 -7.70
CA ALA A 111 21.33 14.50 -8.74
C ALA A 111 20.84 13.18 -8.15
N MET A 112 21.64 12.55 -7.28
CA MET A 112 21.26 11.31 -6.59
C MET A 112 20.00 11.48 -5.73
N ARG A 113 19.84 12.63 -5.06
CA ARG A 113 18.62 12.95 -4.29
C ARG A 113 17.40 13.06 -5.20
N ALA A 114 17.50 13.84 -6.29
CA ALA A 114 16.39 14.00 -7.23
C ALA A 114 16.00 12.66 -7.88
N GLN A 115 16.97 11.85 -8.26
CA GLN A 115 16.73 10.51 -8.80
C GLN A 115 16.11 9.58 -7.76
N THR A 116 16.55 9.63 -6.50
CA THR A 116 15.94 8.88 -5.39
C THR A 116 14.47 9.25 -5.23
N GLU A 117 14.12 10.55 -5.25
CA GLU A 117 12.73 10.99 -5.15
C GLU A 117 11.88 10.49 -6.32
N GLU A 118 12.40 10.57 -7.54
CA GLU A 118 11.68 10.11 -8.74
C GLU A 118 11.48 8.58 -8.74
N LEU A 119 12.51 7.81 -8.40
CA LEU A 119 12.43 6.35 -8.26
C LEU A 119 11.45 5.95 -7.16
N MET A 120 11.52 6.59 -6.00
CA MET A 120 10.60 6.31 -4.89
C MET A 120 9.16 6.67 -5.23
N ALA A 121 8.93 7.76 -5.97
CA ALA A 121 7.59 8.12 -6.43
C ALA A 121 6.99 7.01 -7.30
N GLN A 122 7.76 6.48 -8.26
CA GLN A 122 7.28 5.42 -9.14
C GLN A 122 7.10 4.08 -8.42
N LEU A 123 8.12 3.62 -7.67
CA LEU A 123 8.04 2.35 -6.93
C LEU A 123 6.89 2.35 -5.93
N MET A 124 6.65 3.46 -5.23
CA MET A 124 5.53 3.54 -4.30
C MET A 124 4.18 3.65 -5.00
N ALA A 125 4.10 4.29 -6.17
CA ALA A 125 2.86 4.31 -6.95
C ALA A 125 2.47 2.88 -7.39
N GLU A 126 3.42 2.10 -7.91
CA GLU A 126 3.22 0.69 -8.28
C GLU A 126 2.78 -0.16 -7.08
N PHE A 127 3.50 -0.07 -5.95
CA PHE A 127 3.15 -0.80 -4.74
C PHE A 127 1.76 -0.42 -4.21
N ILE A 128 1.43 0.88 -4.18
CA ILE A 128 0.12 1.35 -3.73
C ILE A 128 -0.98 0.90 -4.68
N GLN A 129 -0.75 0.87 -5.99
CA GLN A 129 -1.71 0.36 -6.95
C GLN A 129 -2.06 -1.11 -6.67
N HIS A 130 -1.06 -1.95 -6.43
CA HIS A 130 -1.27 -3.35 -6.03
C HIS A 130 -2.01 -3.46 -4.69
N LEU A 131 -1.63 -2.63 -3.72
CA LEU A 131 -2.25 -2.59 -2.41
C LEU A 131 -3.73 -2.18 -2.47
N VAL A 132 -4.07 -1.22 -3.32
CA VAL A 132 -5.45 -0.77 -3.57
C VAL A 132 -6.27 -1.91 -4.15
N ALA A 133 -5.73 -2.57 -5.19
CA ALA A 133 -6.40 -3.70 -5.84
C ALA A 133 -6.69 -4.84 -4.85
N GLU A 134 -5.70 -5.20 -4.03
CA GLU A 134 -5.85 -6.24 -3.02
C GLU A 134 -6.82 -5.84 -1.91
N ASN A 135 -6.76 -4.60 -1.41
CA ASN A 135 -7.70 -4.09 -0.43
C ASN A 135 -9.15 -4.16 -0.94
N SER A 136 -9.39 -3.72 -2.18
CA SER A 136 -10.71 -3.80 -2.81
C SER A 136 -11.20 -5.25 -2.96
N ARG A 137 -10.32 -6.17 -3.34
CA ARG A 137 -10.65 -7.60 -3.42
C ARG A 137 -11.07 -8.17 -2.06
N GLN A 138 -10.34 -7.84 -1.00
CA GLN A 138 -10.64 -8.29 0.36
C GLN A 138 -11.92 -7.66 0.90
N GLU A 139 -12.15 -6.37 0.65
CA GLU A 139 -13.40 -5.69 1.02
C GLU A 139 -14.62 -6.34 0.35
N ALA A 140 -14.53 -6.65 -0.95
CA ALA A 140 -15.60 -7.32 -1.70
C ALA A 140 -15.87 -8.74 -1.16
N ARG A 141 -14.82 -9.52 -0.89
CA ARG A 141 -14.93 -10.87 -0.31
C ARG A 141 -15.65 -10.83 1.04
N ARG A 142 -15.31 -9.87 1.90
CA ARG A 142 -15.94 -9.71 3.22
C ARG A 142 -17.43 -9.40 3.10
N LYS A 143 -17.81 -8.45 2.24
CA LYS A 143 -19.22 -8.10 2.01
C LYS A 143 -20.03 -9.30 1.52
N GLN A 144 -19.48 -10.10 0.61
CA GLN A 144 -20.13 -11.32 0.12
C GLN A 144 -20.35 -12.36 1.24
N GLN A 145 -19.37 -12.53 2.14
CA GLN A 145 -19.49 -13.43 3.29
C GLN A 145 -20.55 -12.95 4.29
N GLU A 146 -20.58 -11.65 4.60
CA GLU A 146 -21.58 -11.03 5.48
C GLU A 146 -23.00 -11.19 4.91
N GLU A 147 -23.19 -10.94 3.61
CA GLU A 147 -24.47 -11.13 2.93
C GLU A 147 -24.93 -12.59 2.94
N GLN A 148 -24.02 -13.54 2.71
CA GLN A 148 -24.35 -14.96 2.71
C GLN A 148 -24.72 -15.44 4.12
N ALA A 149 -24.00 -14.99 5.16
CA ALA A 149 -24.32 -15.31 6.55
C ALA A 149 -25.72 -14.78 6.93
N ASN A 150 -26.03 -13.54 6.56
CA ASN A 150 -27.33 -12.94 6.85
C ASN A 150 -28.49 -13.66 6.12
N LYS A 151 -28.28 -14.07 4.85
CA LYS A 151 -29.25 -14.90 4.10
C LYS A 151 -29.48 -16.26 4.76
N ASN A 152 -28.44 -16.89 5.32
CA ASN A 152 -28.55 -18.17 6.00
C ASN A 152 -29.32 -18.03 7.32
N LEU A 153 -29.06 -16.97 8.11
CA LEU A 153 -29.81 -16.66 9.32
C LEU A 153 -31.30 -16.43 9.05
N ALA A 154 -31.63 -15.59 8.07
CA ALA A 154 -33.01 -15.28 7.67
C ALA A 154 -33.78 -16.46 7.06
N ARG A 155 -33.09 -17.53 6.63
CA ARG A 155 -33.69 -18.80 6.19
C ARG A 155 -33.85 -19.78 7.34
N GLY A 156 -32.91 -19.81 8.29
CA GLY A 156 -33.00 -20.63 9.50
C GLY A 156 -34.19 -20.25 10.39
N GLU A 157 -34.45 -18.95 10.57
CA GLU A 157 -35.60 -18.44 11.35
C GLU A 157 -36.97 -18.81 10.75
N ARG A 158 -37.04 -19.01 9.43
CA ARG A 158 -38.26 -19.45 8.73
C ARG A 158 -38.52 -20.96 8.80
N SER A 159 -37.57 -21.75 9.30
CA SER A 159 -37.70 -23.21 9.42
C SER A 159 -38.21 -23.66 10.80
N TRP A 160 -38.35 -22.74 11.75
CA TRP A 160 -38.80 -23.00 13.13
C TRP A 160 -40.13 -22.30 13.46
N GLN A 161 -40.82 -21.76 12.46
CA GLN A 161 -42.20 -21.24 12.54
C GLN A 161 -43.12 -22.13 11.73
#